data_AF-A0A286XRL6-F1
#
_entry.id   AF-A0A286XRL6-F1
#
_cell.length_a   1.000
_cell.length_b   1.000
_cell.length_c   1.000
_cell.angle_alpha   90.00
_cell.angle_beta   90.00
_cell.angle_gamma   90.00
#
_symmetry.space_group_name_H-M   'P 1'
#
loop_
_entity.id
_entity.type
_entity.pdbx_description
1 polymer ?
#
loop_
_entity_poly.entity_id
_entity_poly.type
_entity_poly.pdbx_seq_one_letter_code
_entity_poly.pdbx_strand_id
1 'polypeptide(L)' 'ESVTFEDVAVNFTLEEWALLDPSQKRLYRDVIQETFWNLAAIGKRLEENFEDEYENSRR' A
#
# COMPACT_ATOMS: atom_id res chain seq x y z
N GLU A 1 -15.61 12.65 7.60
CA GLU A 1 -15.37 11.19 7.67
C GLU A 1 -13.94 10.90 7.25
N SER A 2 -13.30 9.90 7.85
CA SER A 2 -11.96 9.42 7.48
C SER A 2 -12.10 8.08 6.75
N VAL A 3 -11.50 7.96 5.57
CA VAL A 3 -11.45 6.70 4.82
C VAL A 3 -10.40 5.79 5.47
N THR A 4 -10.77 4.55 5.78
CA THR A 4 -9.84 3.55 6.30
C THR A 4 -9.37 2.60 5.19
N PHE A 5 -8.40 1.75 5.50
CA PHE A 5 -7.91 0.77 4.53
C PHE A 5 -9.01 -0.25 4.16
N GLU A 6 -9.85 -0.62 5.11
CA GLU A 6 -10.97 -1.54 4.90
C GLU A 6 -11.99 -0.99 3.89
N ASP A 7 -12.15 0.34 3.81
CA ASP A 7 -13.08 0.98 2.86
C ASP A 7 -12.61 0.86 1.40
N VAL A 8 -11.32 0.60 1.17
CA VAL A 8 -10.72 0.55 -0.17
C VAL A 8 -10.14 -0.82 -0.54
N ALA A 9 -10.00 -1.72 0.44
CA ALA A 9 -9.44 -3.06 0.23
C ALA A 9 -10.49 -4.04 -0.32
N VAL A 10 -10.08 -4.83 -1.31
CA VAL A 10 -10.86 -5.97 -1.81
C VAL A 10 -10.26 -7.24 -1.23
N ASN A 11 -10.98 -7.92 -0.34
CA ASN A 11 -10.54 -9.18 0.25
C ASN A 11 -11.30 -10.37 -0.36
N PHE A 12 -10.56 -11.46 -0.58
CA PHE A 12 -11.11 -12.74 -1.00
C PHE A 12 -10.77 -13.82 0.03
N THR A 13 -11.73 -14.69 0.33
CA THR A 13 -11.47 -15.99 0.96
C THR A 13 -10.74 -16.92 -0.01
N LEU A 14 -10.24 -18.06 0.47
CA LEU A 14 -9.56 -19.04 -0.40
C LEU A 14 -10.51 -19.63 -1.45
N GLU A 15 -11.75 -19.88 -1.06
CA GLU A 15 -12.81 -20.40 -1.92
C GLU A 15 -13.19 -19.39 -3.00
N GLU A 16 -13.38 -18.11 -2.63
CA GLU A 16 -13.66 -17.04 -3.60
C GLU A 16 -12.47 -16.82 -4.54
N TRP A 17 -11.24 -16.83 -4.00
CA TRP A 17 -10.02 -16.71 -4.78
C TRP A 17 -9.91 -17.83 -5.82
N ALA A 18 -10.27 -19.07 -5.46
CA ALA A 18 -10.24 -20.20 -6.39
C ALA A 18 -11.16 -19.95 -7.61
N LEU A 19 -12.31 -19.32 -7.39
CA LEU A 19 -13.33 -19.04 -8.41
C LEU A 19 -13.01 -17.84 -9.31
N LEU A 20 -12.04 -16.99 -8.96
CA LEU A 20 -11.69 -15.84 -9.79
C LEU A 20 -11.12 -16.24 -11.15
N ASP A 21 -11.49 -15.46 -12.16
CA ASP A 21 -10.91 -15.55 -13.50
C ASP A 21 -9.42 -15.18 -13.48
N PRO A 22 -8.62 -15.72 -14.42
CA PRO A 22 -7.20 -15.37 -14.52
C PRO A 22 -6.95 -13.86 -14.63
N SER A 23 -7.82 -13.12 -15.31
CA SER A 23 -7.74 -11.66 -15.45
C SER A 23 -7.94 -10.94 -14.11
N GLN A 24 -8.88 -11.39 -13.28
CA GLN A 24 -9.14 -10.83 -11.95
C GLN A 24 -7.98 -11.11 -10.99
N LYS A 25 -7.44 -12.35 -11.00
CA LYS A 25 -6.25 -12.70 -10.20
C LYS A 25 -5.04 -11.87 -10.58
N ARG A 26 -4.86 -11.58 -11.87
CA ARG A 26 -3.81 -10.69 -12.35
C ARG A 26 -4.03 -9.26 -11.85
N LEU A 27 -5.23 -8.71 -12.03
CA LEU A 27 -5.56 -7.36 -11.57
C LEU A 27 -5.33 -7.20 -10.07
N TYR A 28 -5.75 -8.17 -9.25
CA TYR A 28 -5.50 -8.15 -7.81
C TYR A 28 -4.00 -8.08 -7.49
N ARG A 29 -3.17 -8.88 -8.16
CA ARG A 29 -1.71 -8.85 -7.98
C ARG A 29 -1.12 -7.51 -8.38
N ASP A 30 -1.55 -6.96 -9.50
CA ASP A 30 -1.06 -5.67 -10.00
C ASP A 30 -1.39 -4.54 -9.00
N VAL A 31 -2.63 -4.49 -8.49
CA VAL A 31 -3.08 -3.50 -7.50
C VAL A 31 -2.33 -3.64 -6.16
N ILE A 32 -2.19 -4.86 -5.63
CA ILE A 32 -1.49 -5.08 -4.36
C ILE A 32 0.00 -4.75 -4.49
N GLN A 33 0.61 -5.07 -5.63
CA GLN A 33 2.01 -4.71 -5.90
C GLN A 33 2.19 -3.20 -5.94
N GLU A 34 1.35 -2.47 -6.68
CA GLU A 34 1.39 -1.00 -6.72
C GLU A 34 1.17 -0.40 -5.32
N THR A 35 0.21 -0.93 -4.56
CA THR A 35 -0.07 -0.48 -3.19
C THR A 35 1.15 -0.67 -2.28
N PHE A 36 1.83 -1.82 -2.37
CA PHE A 36 3.04 -2.08 -1.60
C PHE A 36 4.15 -1.08 -1.92
N TRP A 37 4.40 -0.81 -3.21
CA TRP A 37 5.41 0.17 -3.62
C TRP A 37 5.07 1.60 -3.19
N ASN A 38 3.80 1.99 -3.30
CA ASN A 38 3.33 3.30 -2.82
C ASN A 38 3.56 3.45 -1.32
N LEU A 39 3.25 2.43 -0.52
CA LEU A 39 3.51 2.43 0.93
C LEU A 39 5.02 2.49 1.24
N ALA A 40 5.84 1.73 0.53
CA ALA A 40 7.29 1.77 0.69
C ALA A 40 7.87 3.15 0.36
N ALA A 41 7.37 3.80 -0.70
CA ALA A 41 7.78 5.14 -1.10
C ALA A 41 7.37 6.20 -0.06
N ILE A 42 6.15 6.10 0.49
CA ILE A 42 5.69 6.97 1.58
C ILE A 42 6.56 6.77 2.82
N GLY A 43 6.86 5.52 3.19
CA GLY A 43 7.75 5.19 4.31
C GLY A 43 9.14 5.81 4.15
N LYS A 44 9.77 5.64 2.98
CA LYS A 44 11.06 6.26 2.66
C LYS A 44 11.02 7.78 2.75
N ARG A 45 9.98 8.41 2.19
CA ARG A 45 9.81 9.86 2.28
C ARG A 45 9.66 10.33 3.73
N LEU A 46 8.97 9.56 4.58
CA LEU A 46 8.85 9.89 6.00
C LEU A 46 10.22 9.85 6.68
N GLU A 47 11.01 8.79 6.47
CA GLU A 47 12.37 8.67 7.00
C GLU A 47 13.25 9.87 6.59
N GLU A 48 13.23 10.24 5.30
CA GLU A 48 13.94 11.41 4.78
C GLU A 48 13.50 12.72 5.48
N ASN A 49 12.20 12.92 5.67
CA ASN A 49 11.70 14.12 6.35
C ASN A 49 12.14 14.17 7.83
N PHE A 50 12.22 13.04 8.53
CA PHE A 50 12.69 12.98 9.90
C PHE A 50 14.19 13.25 10.02
N GLU A 51 15.00 12.78 9.06
CA GLU A 51 16.43 13.09 8.98
C GLU A 51 16.66 14.59 8.71
N ASP A 52 15.91 15.18 7.79
CA ASP A 52 15.97 16.60 7.47
C ASP A 52 15.61 17.48 8.68
N GLU A 53 14.57 17.12 9.43
CA GLU A 53 14.13 17.86 10.63
C GLU A 53 15.16 17.78 11.77
N TYR A 54 15.82 16.63 11.92
CA TYR A 54 16.86 16.43 12.93
C TYR A 54 18.14 17.21 12.59
N GLU A 55 18.58 17.19 11.31
CA GLU A 55 19.73 17.96 10.85
C GLU A 55 19.47 19.47 10.89
N ASN A 56 18.24 19.92 10.62
CA ASN A 56 17.87 21.33 10.75
C ASN A 56 17.86 21.79 12.21
N SER A 57 17.46 20.93 13.16
CA SER A 57 17.49 21.23 14.60
C SER A 57 18.90 21.29 15.19
N ARG A 58 19.89 20.69 14.51
CA ARG A 58 21.32 20.74 14.91
C ARG A 58 22.06 21.97 14.39
N ARG A 59 21.49 22.71 13.42
CA ARG A 59 22.11 23.89 12.81
C ARG A 59 21.83 25.17 13.57
#